data_AF-A0A7J3V436-F1
#
_entry.id   AF-A0A7J3V436-F1
#
_cell.length_a   1.000
_cell.length_b   1.000
_cell.length_c   1.000
_cell.angle_alpha   90.00
_cell.angle_beta   90.00
_cell.angle_gamma   90.00
#
_symmetry.space_group_name_H-M   'P 1'
#
loop_
_entity.id
_entity.type
_entity.pdbx_description
1 polymer ?
#
loop_
_entity_poly.entity_id
_entity_poly.type
_entity_poly.pdbx_seq_one_letter_code
_entity_poly.pdbx_strand_id
1 'polypeptide(L)'
;MEIKVKKAILDALKEHMSKETALGYNRLFEKIKGEVKSRATFQKYLTKLENAGVIKKVPDPAHGKAVLIYRTDEANVEQLILDMADKIRDVLSRGNVEKVTWDIYGKFPPEIWERVQKIINVVDVAHTYLFKALNLPQADLWVKTTRENGKLILKIRKSSNTSHEELN
;
A
#
# COMPACT_ATOMS: atom_id res chain seq x y z
N MET A 1 3.39 5.03 12.95
CA MET A 1 2.56 6.21 13.30
C MET A 1 2.11 6.96 12.04
N GLU A 2 3.01 7.36 11.14
CA GLU A 2 2.65 8.10 9.91
C GLU A 2 1.61 7.40 9.02
N ILE A 3 1.83 6.13 8.64
CA ILE A 3 0.90 5.39 7.77
C ILE A 3 -0.50 5.29 8.39
N LYS A 4 -0.55 4.96 9.68
CA LYS A 4 -1.80 4.84 10.45
C LYS A 4 -2.62 6.15 10.44
N VAL A 5 -1.97 7.31 10.63
CA VAL A 5 -2.64 8.61 10.55
C VAL A 5 -3.11 8.94 9.15
N LYS A 6 -2.28 8.73 8.11
CA LYS A 6 -2.69 8.99 6.72
C LYS A 6 -3.90 8.13 6.32
N LYS A 7 -3.90 6.83 6.65
CA LYS A 7 -5.04 5.93 6.38
C LYS A 7 -6.30 6.39 7.11
N ALA A 8 -6.20 6.74 8.39
CA ALA A 8 -7.34 7.26 9.13
C ALA A 8 -7.96 8.50 8.48
N ILE A 9 -7.13 9.42 7.96
CA ILE A 9 -7.60 10.59 7.21
C ILE A 9 -8.36 10.17 5.94
N LEU A 10 -7.77 9.30 5.13
CA LEU A 10 -8.36 8.87 3.85
C LEU A 10 -9.63 8.02 4.05
N ASP A 11 -9.67 7.17 5.08
CA ASP A 11 -10.83 6.37 5.45
C ASP A 11 -11.96 7.27 5.93
N ALA A 12 -11.67 8.27 6.78
CA ALA A 12 -12.65 9.25 7.24
C ALA A 12 -13.23 10.11 6.10
N LEU A 13 -12.50 10.22 4.98
CA LEU A 13 -12.90 10.93 3.76
C LEU A 13 -13.46 10.02 2.66
N LYS A 14 -13.61 8.70 2.87
CA LYS A 14 -13.93 7.73 1.81
C LYS A 14 -15.18 8.04 0.98
N GLU A 15 -16.21 8.61 1.62
CA GLU A 15 -17.48 9.00 0.97
C GLU A 15 -17.51 10.48 0.56
N HIS A 16 -16.41 11.20 0.79
CA HIS A 16 -16.31 12.64 0.63
C HIS A 16 -15.41 12.93 -0.58
N MET A 17 -15.94 12.73 -1.79
CA MET A 17 -15.21 12.80 -3.08
C MET A 17 -15.45 14.11 -3.85
N SER A 18 -16.27 15.01 -3.31
CA SER A 18 -16.63 16.26 -3.98
C SER A 18 -16.73 17.42 -2.99
N LYS A 19 -16.88 18.65 -3.49
CA LYS A 19 -17.03 19.84 -2.64
C LYS A 19 -18.32 19.79 -1.82
N GLU A 20 -19.39 19.25 -2.41
CA GLU A 20 -20.74 19.17 -1.84
C GLU A 20 -20.79 18.14 -0.70
N THR A 21 -19.97 17.10 -0.81
CA THR A 21 -19.84 16.05 0.20
C THR A 21 -18.69 16.32 1.17
N ALA A 22 -17.89 17.36 0.99
CA ALA A 22 -16.66 17.58 1.74
C ALA A 22 -16.86 17.71 3.27
N LEU A 23 -15.81 17.38 4.03
CA LEU A 23 -15.78 17.56 5.48
C LEU A 23 -15.01 18.81 5.89
N GLY A 24 -15.57 19.56 6.84
CA GLY A 24 -14.85 20.64 7.50
C GLY A 24 -13.66 20.13 8.32
N TYR A 25 -12.58 20.92 8.38
CA TYR A 25 -11.33 20.58 9.10
C TYR A 25 -11.55 20.04 10.52
N ASN A 26 -12.33 20.75 11.33
CA ASN A 26 -12.57 20.35 12.73
C ASN A 26 -13.35 19.03 12.82
N ARG A 27 -14.34 18.83 11.95
CA ARG A 27 -15.12 17.58 11.92
C ARG A 27 -14.27 16.40 11.50
N LEU A 28 -13.40 16.58 10.51
CA LEU A 28 -12.43 15.56 10.10
C LEU A 28 -11.45 15.23 11.23
N PHE A 29 -10.92 16.24 11.92
CA PHE A 29 -10.04 16.04 13.07
C PHE A 29 -10.69 15.23 14.18
N GLU A 30 -11.94 15.56 14.57
CA GLU A 30 -12.63 14.83 15.63
C GLU A 30 -12.90 13.37 15.24
N LYS A 31 -13.20 13.07 13.96
CA LYS A 31 -13.38 11.68 13.47
C LYS A 31 -12.14 10.81 13.67
N ILE A 32 -10.94 11.38 13.60
CA ILE A 32 -9.66 10.64 13.66
C ILE A 32 -8.87 10.91 14.95
N LYS A 33 -9.47 11.56 15.94
CA LYS A 33 -8.77 12.03 17.14
C LYS A 33 -8.10 10.91 17.93
N GLY A 34 -8.65 9.69 17.90
CA GLY A 34 -8.02 8.51 18.50
C GLY A 34 -6.70 8.09 17.82
N GLU A 35 -6.48 8.54 16.59
CA GLU A 35 -5.37 8.14 15.72
C GLU A 35 -4.24 9.17 15.70
N VAL A 36 -4.52 10.42 16.09
CA VAL A 36 -3.58 11.54 16.02
C VAL A 36 -3.45 12.30 17.34
N LYS A 37 -2.21 12.47 17.80
CA LYS A 37 -1.92 13.06 19.12
C LYS A 37 -2.21 14.57 19.22
N SER A 38 -2.22 15.28 18.10
CA SER A 38 -2.40 16.74 18.11
C SER A 38 -2.91 17.28 16.76
N ARG A 39 -3.51 18.48 16.80
CA ARG A 39 -3.89 19.24 15.59
C ARG A 39 -2.69 19.56 14.70
N ALA A 40 -1.53 19.83 15.28
CA ALA A 40 -0.31 20.09 14.51
C ALA A 40 0.13 18.85 13.71
N THR A 41 0.08 17.67 14.32
CA THR A 41 0.36 16.40 13.65
C THR A 41 -0.66 16.10 12.56
N PHE A 42 -1.95 16.33 12.82
CA PHE A 42 -3.00 16.20 11.81
C PHE A 42 -2.76 17.12 10.62
N GLN A 43 -2.53 18.42 10.86
CA GLN A 43 -2.25 19.39 9.79
C GLN A 43 -1.03 19.00 8.97
N LYS A 44 0.05 18.53 9.61
CA LYS A 44 1.25 18.03 8.92
C LYS A 44 0.91 16.93 7.91
N TYR A 45 0.12 15.93 8.31
CA TYR A 45 -0.24 14.82 7.41
C TYR A 45 -1.28 15.23 6.38
N LEU A 46 -2.19 16.14 6.74
CA LEU A 46 -3.16 16.71 5.83
C LEU A 46 -2.46 17.50 4.71
N THR A 47 -1.46 18.33 5.02
CA THR A 47 -0.63 19.03 4.02
C THR A 47 0.18 18.05 3.17
N LYS A 48 0.71 16.96 3.73
CA LYS A 48 1.38 15.93 2.93
C LYS A 48 0.44 15.28 1.89
N LEU A 49 -0.79 14.96 2.29
CA LEU A 49 -1.79 14.38 1.38
C LEU A 49 -2.26 15.39 0.33
N GLU A 50 -2.43 16.66 0.70
CA GLU A 50 -2.76 17.73 -0.23
C GLU A 50 -1.65 17.96 -1.26
N ASN A 51 -0.39 18.03 -0.83
CA ASN A 51 0.76 18.19 -1.73
C ASN A 51 0.93 17.00 -2.68
N ALA A 52 0.50 15.80 -2.28
CA ALA A 52 0.48 14.61 -3.11
C ALA A 52 -0.71 14.58 -4.10
N GLY A 53 -1.58 15.59 -4.07
CA GLY A 53 -2.78 15.66 -4.90
C GLY A 53 -3.89 14.71 -4.47
N VAL A 54 -3.75 14.02 -3.33
CA VAL A 54 -4.64 12.97 -2.84
C VAL A 54 -5.92 13.53 -2.20
N ILE A 55 -5.84 14.74 -1.68
CA ILE A 55 -7.00 15.48 -1.17
C ILE A 55 -6.96 16.91 -1.69
N LYS A 56 -8.12 17.56 -1.69
CA LYS A 56 -8.23 19.00 -1.95
C LYS A 56 -8.79 19.71 -0.74
N LYS A 57 -8.25 20.90 -0.46
CA LYS A 57 -8.83 21.86 0.49
C LYS A 57 -9.41 23.02 -0.29
N VAL A 58 -10.63 23.39 0.03
CA VAL A 58 -11.28 24.57 -0.55
C VAL A 58 -11.85 25.44 0.56
N PRO A 59 -11.86 26.78 0.40
CA PRO A 59 -12.56 27.65 1.34
C PRO A 59 -14.03 27.26 1.45
N ASP A 60 -14.55 27.27 2.67
CA ASP A 60 -15.98 27.08 2.91
C ASP A 60 -16.73 28.37 2.51
N PRO A 61 -17.64 28.32 1.52
CA PRO A 61 -18.39 29.50 1.11
C PRO A 61 -19.33 30.04 2.21
N ALA A 62 -19.77 29.19 3.15
CA ALA A 62 -20.59 29.62 4.29
C ALA A 62 -19.76 30.30 5.39
N HIS A 63 -18.46 29.98 5.47
CA HIS A 63 -17.57 30.45 6.51
C HIS A 63 -16.20 30.76 5.91
N GLY A 64 -15.95 32.01 5.50
CA GLY A 64 -14.75 32.41 4.75
C GLY A 64 -13.37 32.15 5.40
N LYS A 65 -13.32 31.66 6.64
CA LYS A 65 -12.09 31.20 7.32
C LYS A 65 -12.01 29.68 7.48
N ALA A 66 -13.11 28.95 7.29
CA ALA A 66 -13.14 27.50 7.38
C ALA A 66 -12.74 26.88 6.03
N VAL A 67 -12.31 25.62 6.09
CA VAL A 67 -11.93 24.85 4.91
C VAL A 67 -12.71 23.54 4.86
N LEU A 68 -13.12 23.18 3.65
CA LEU A 68 -13.73 21.93 3.29
C LEU A 68 -12.69 21.02 2.63
N ILE A 69 -12.70 19.76 3.00
CA ILE A 69 -11.69 18.76 2.62
C ILE A 69 -12.40 17.57 2.00
N TYR A 70 -11.95 17.15 0.83
CA TYR A 70 -12.47 15.97 0.13
C TYR A 70 -11.33 15.23 -0.59
N ARG A 71 -11.55 13.94 -0.87
CA ARG A 71 -10.65 13.07 -1.64
C ARG A 71 -10.68 13.39 -3.12
N THR A 72 -9.57 13.12 -3.77
CA THR A 72 -9.50 13.01 -5.23
C THR A 72 -9.43 11.54 -5.66
N ASP A 73 -9.37 11.29 -6.96
CA ASP A 73 -9.23 9.93 -7.50
C ASP A 73 -7.87 9.31 -7.12
N GLU A 74 -6.82 10.13 -7.01
CA GLU A 74 -5.48 9.72 -6.58
C GLU A 74 -5.47 9.14 -5.15
N ALA A 75 -6.49 9.44 -4.34
CA ALA A 75 -6.62 8.87 -3.00
C ALA A 75 -6.75 7.35 -2.99
N ASN A 76 -7.32 6.76 -4.03
CA ASN A 76 -7.42 5.30 -4.14
C ASN A 76 -6.04 4.67 -4.32
N VAL A 77 -5.18 5.30 -5.12
CA VAL A 77 -3.80 4.84 -5.36
C VAL A 77 -2.96 5.02 -4.10
N GLU A 78 -3.02 6.18 -3.43
CA GLU A 78 -2.30 6.39 -2.16
C GLU A 78 -2.78 5.41 -1.08
N GLN A 79 -4.08 5.14 -0.97
CA GLN A 79 -4.62 4.15 -0.03
C GLN A 79 -4.00 2.75 -0.29
N LEU A 80 -3.94 2.33 -1.55
CA LEU A 80 -3.33 1.05 -1.94
C LEU A 80 -1.83 1.00 -1.59
N ILE A 81 -1.09 2.09 -1.80
CA ILE A 81 0.32 2.20 -1.42
C ILE A 81 0.50 2.10 0.10
N LEU A 82 -0.36 2.76 0.88
CA LEU A 82 -0.33 2.70 2.33
C LEU A 82 -0.67 1.30 2.85
N ASP A 83 -1.63 0.62 2.24
CA ASP A 83 -1.98 -0.77 2.55
C ASP A 83 -0.84 -1.74 2.23
N MET A 84 -0.21 -1.57 1.07
CA MET A 84 0.99 -2.31 0.68
C MET A 84 2.11 -2.14 1.71
N ALA A 85 2.39 -0.90 2.11
CA ALA A 85 3.43 -0.60 3.08
C ALA A 85 3.17 -1.19 4.46
N ASP A 86 1.90 -1.21 4.92
CA ASP A 86 1.52 -1.89 6.16
C ASP A 86 1.69 -3.41 6.06
N LYS A 87 1.30 -4.03 4.92
CA LYS A 87 1.48 -5.47 4.70
C LYS A 87 2.95 -5.86 4.61
N ILE A 88 3.79 -5.08 3.93
CA ILE A 88 5.23 -5.29 3.91
C ILE A 88 5.80 -5.20 5.33
N ARG A 89 5.38 -4.20 6.12
CA ARG A 89 5.81 -4.10 7.53
C ARG A 89 5.38 -5.31 8.35
N ASP A 90 4.16 -5.81 8.15
CA ASP A 90 3.66 -6.99 8.84
C ASP A 90 4.50 -8.24 8.50
N VAL A 91 4.79 -8.46 7.21
CA VAL A 91 5.68 -9.55 6.74
C VAL A 91 7.09 -9.42 7.32
N LEU A 92 7.63 -8.21 7.42
CA LEU A 92 8.97 -7.99 7.96
C LEU A 92 9.02 -8.14 9.49
N SER A 93 7.93 -7.82 10.19
CA SER A 93 7.87 -7.81 11.66
C SER A 93 7.38 -9.13 12.24
N ARG A 94 6.50 -9.86 11.54
CA ARG A 94 6.08 -11.21 11.89
C ARG A 94 6.97 -12.18 11.12
N GLY A 95 7.86 -12.89 11.81
CA GLY A 95 8.61 -14.01 11.22
C GLY A 95 7.75 -15.16 10.69
N ASN A 96 6.42 -15.09 10.81
CA ASN A 96 5.50 -16.12 10.36
C ASN A 96 4.94 -15.75 9.00
N VAL A 97 5.68 -16.15 7.99
CA VAL A 97 5.16 -16.39 6.66
C VAL A 97 4.18 -17.56 6.77
N GLU A 98 2.88 -17.31 6.62
CA GLU A 98 1.94 -18.39 6.35
C GLU A 98 2.45 -19.12 5.12
N LYS A 99 2.67 -20.43 5.30
CA LYS A 99 3.35 -21.35 4.41
C LYS A 99 2.92 -21.15 2.96
N VAL A 100 3.72 -20.44 2.17
CA VAL A 100 3.60 -20.43 0.72
C VAL A 100 4.48 -21.57 0.22
N THR A 101 3.84 -22.68 -0.18
CA THR A 101 4.54 -23.84 -0.74
C THR A 101 5.11 -23.49 -2.11
N TRP A 102 6.44 -23.39 -2.18
CA TRP A 102 7.19 -23.34 -3.42
C TRP A 102 8.30 -24.39 -3.36
N ASP A 103 8.46 -25.15 -4.43
CA ASP A 103 9.61 -26.06 -4.61
C ASP A 103 10.87 -25.24 -4.94
N ILE A 104 11.60 -24.83 -3.91
CA ILE A 104 12.87 -24.13 -4.06
C ILE A 104 13.99 -25.15 -3.88
N TYR A 105 14.63 -25.51 -4.98
CA TYR A 105 15.79 -26.40 -4.97
C TYR A 105 17.06 -25.63 -4.54
N GLY A 106 17.53 -25.87 -3.32
CA GLY A 106 18.83 -25.40 -2.83
C GLY A 106 19.05 -25.67 -1.34
N LYS A 107 20.25 -26.14 -0.96
CA LYS A 107 20.66 -26.28 0.45
C LYS A 107 21.11 -24.93 1.00
N PHE A 108 20.18 -24.15 1.56
CA PHE A 108 20.53 -22.99 2.38
C PHE A 108 20.49 -23.36 3.87
N PRO A 109 21.39 -22.80 4.70
CA PRO A 109 21.19 -22.77 6.15
C PRO A 109 19.80 -22.20 6.50
N PRO A 110 19.10 -22.71 7.52
CA PRO A 110 17.74 -22.29 7.88
C PRO A 110 17.58 -20.77 8.08
N GLU A 111 18.60 -20.10 8.59
CA GLU A 111 18.64 -18.64 8.78
C GLU A 111 18.66 -17.83 7.47
N ILE A 112 19.28 -18.38 6.42
CA ILE A 112 19.29 -17.78 5.07
C ILE A 112 17.93 -18.04 4.41
N TRP A 113 17.33 -19.20 4.66
CA TRP A 113 16.00 -19.55 4.18
C TRP A 113 14.91 -18.59 4.70
N GLU A 114 14.94 -18.26 5.99
CA GLU A 114 14.00 -17.29 6.57
C GLU A 114 14.08 -15.91 5.89
N ARG A 115 15.31 -15.46 5.57
CA ARG A 115 15.53 -14.19 4.86
C ARG A 115 15.03 -14.23 3.42
N VAL A 116 15.28 -15.33 2.71
CA VAL A 116 14.79 -15.53 1.33
C VAL A 116 13.26 -15.53 1.30
N GLN A 117 12.62 -16.22 2.24
CA GLN A 117 11.15 -16.27 2.33
C GLN A 117 10.56 -14.86 2.60
N LYS A 118 11.18 -14.08 3.49
CA LYS A 118 10.78 -12.68 3.73
C LYS A 118 10.86 -11.84 2.45
N ILE A 119 11.94 -11.96 1.67
CA ILE A 119 12.10 -11.22 0.40
C ILE A 119 11.01 -11.62 -0.60
N ILE A 120 10.75 -12.91 -0.76
CA ILE A 120 9.72 -13.42 -1.68
C ILE A 120 8.35 -12.84 -1.31
N ASN A 121 7.98 -12.87 -0.04
CA ASN A 121 6.71 -12.32 0.42
C ASN A 121 6.59 -10.81 0.21
N VAL A 122 7.67 -10.05 0.41
CA VAL A 122 7.66 -8.61 0.12
C VAL A 122 7.42 -8.36 -1.37
N VAL A 123 8.06 -9.13 -2.25
CA VAL A 123 7.87 -9.03 -3.70
C VAL A 123 6.43 -9.37 -4.08
N ASP A 124 5.85 -10.42 -3.52
CA ASP A 124 4.47 -10.86 -3.80
C ASP A 124 3.42 -9.83 -3.35
N VAL A 125 3.59 -9.29 -2.13
CA VAL A 125 2.75 -8.18 -1.63
C VAL A 125 2.90 -6.97 -2.55
N ALA A 126 4.13 -6.55 -2.86
CA ALA A 126 4.36 -5.38 -3.72
C ALA A 126 3.72 -5.55 -5.09
N HIS A 127 3.87 -6.74 -5.68
CA HIS A 127 3.24 -7.07 -6.94
C HIS A 127 1.72 -6.96 -6.91
N THR A 128 1.09 -7.61 -5.92
CA THR A 128 -0.37 -7.64 -5.77
C THR A 128 -0.95 -6.23 -5.70
N TYR A 129 -0.34 -5.36 -4.89
CA TYR A 129 -0.82 -3.99 -4.75
C TYR A 129 -0.53 -3.12 -5.96
N LEU A 130 0.61 -3.31 -6.63
CA LEU A 130 0.93 -2.61 -7.88
C LEU A 130 -0.10 -2.92 -8.98
N PHE A 131 -0.49 -4.18 -9.13
CA PHE A 131 -1.46 -4.58 -10.17
C PHE A 131 -2.86 -4.05 -9.88
N LYS A 132 -3.27 -4.05 -8.61
CA LYS A 132 -4.52 -3.41 -8.17
C LYS A 132 -4.52 -1.91 -8.49
N ALA A 133 -3.41 -1.21 -8.21
CA ALA A 133 -3.30 0.23 -8.47
C ALA A 133 -3.35 0.56 -9.97
N LEU A 134 -2.81 -0.32 -10.82
CA LEU A 134 -2.82 -0.17 -12.28
C LEU A 134 -4.09 -0.72 -12.94
N ASN A 135 -5.05 -1.24 -12.18
CA ASN A 135 -6.24 -1.92 -12.67
C ASN A 135 -5.93 -3.01 -13.72
N LEU A 136 -4.81 -3.71 -13.53
CA LEU A 136 -4.42 -4.80 -14.41
C LEU A 136 -5.11 -6.09 -13.96
N PRO A 137 -5.52 -6.98 -14.90
CA PRO A 137 -5.97 -8.31 -14.52
C PRO A 137 -4.85 -8.96 -13.71
N GLN A 138 -5.21 -9.57 -12.59
CA GLN A 138 -4.28 -10.26 -11.71
C GLN A 138 -3.69 -11.42 -12.53
N ALA A 139 -2.54 -11.18 -13.14
CA ALA A 139 -1.81 -12.22 -13.83
C ALA A 139 -1.14 -13.05 -12.74
N ASP A 140 -1.23 -14.38 -12.86
CA ASP A 140 -0.39 -15.26 -12.05
C ASP A 140 1.05 -14.89 -12.36
N LEU A 141 1.67 -14.17 -11.42
CA LEU A 141 3.06 -13.85 -11.54
C LEU A 141 3.82 -15.08 -11.16
N TRP A 142 4.54 -15.61 -12.13
CA TRP A 142 5.56 -16.56 -11.84
C TRP A 142 6.82 -15.80 -11.43
N VAL A 143 7.18 -15.95 -10.16
CA VAL A 143 8.41 -15.41 -9.60
C VAL A 143 9.37 -16.57 -9.40
N LYS A 144 10.42 -16.66 -10.23
CA LYS A 144 11.52 -17.62 -10.03
C LYS A 144 12.77 -16.89 -9.60
N THR A 145 13.39 -17.38 -8.55
CA THR A 145 14.75 -17.01 -8.19
C THR A 145 15.72 -18.00 -8.83
N THR A 146 16.62 -17.53 -9.71
CA THR A 146 17.74 -18.33 -10.22
C THR A 146 19.06 -17.80 -9.67
N ARG A 147 20.06 -18.69 -9.53
CA ARG A 147 21.42 -18.27 -9.20
C ARG A 147 22.26 -18.32 -10.47
N GLU A 148 22.73 -17.18 -10.93
CA GLU A 148 23.55 -17.04 -12.14
C GLU A 148 24.83 -16.30 -11.76
N ASN A 149 25.99 -16.91 -12.00
CA ASN A 149 27.30 -16.33 -11.68
C ASN A 149 27.44 -15.85 -10.22
N GLY A 150 26.93 -16.65 -9.28
CA GLY A 150 26.94 -16.32 -7.85
C GLY A 150 25.92 -15.25 -7.42
N LYS A 151 25.22 -14.60 -8.37
CA LYS A 151 24.20 -13.58 -8.11
C LYS A 151 22.81 -14.21 -8.04
N LEU A 152 21.97 -13.69 -7.16
CA LEU A 152 20.54 -14.04 -7.09
C LEU A 152 19.80 -13.20 -8.14
N ILE A 153 19.16 -13.87 -9.09
CA ILE A 153 18.37 -13.24 -10.15
C ILE A 153 16.89 -13.51 -9.86
N LEU A 154 16.10 -12.44 -9.75
CA LEU A 154 14.66 -12.50 -9.61
C LEU A 154 14.04 -12.40 -11.02
N LYS A 155 13.46 -13.48 -11.52
CA LYS A 155 12.75 -13.53 -12.80
C LYS A 155 11.25 -13.45 -12.54
N ILE A 156 10.65 -12.38 -13.02
CA ILE A 156 9.23 -12.10 -12.92
C ILE A 156 8.61 -12.32 -14.31
N ARG A 157 7.72 -13.29 -14.46
CA ARG A 157 7.01 -13.58 -15.73
C ARG A 157 5.50 -13.51 -15.55
N LYS A 158 4.82 -12.93 -16.53
CA LYS A 158 3.36 -13.01 -16.66
C LYS A 158 3.00 -14.42 -17.11
N SER A 159 2.16 -15.14 -16.36
CA SER A 159 1.56 -16.40 -16.83
C SER A 159 0.82 -16.12 -18.14
N SER A 160 1.36 -16.65 -19.25
CA SER A 160 0.56 -16.93 -20.44
C SER A 160 0.02 -18.35 -20.32
N ASN A 161 -1.22 -18.56 -20.76
CA ASN A 161 -1.94 -19.85 -20.74
C ASN A 161 -1.17 -21.02 -21.37
N THR A 162 -0.07 -20.77 -22.09
CA THR A 162 0.77 -21.77 -22.76
C THR A 162 1.88 -22.37 -21.89
N SER A 163 2.06 -21.94 -20.63
CA SER A 163 3.31 -22.23 -19.90
C SER A 163 3.28 -23.51 -19.04
N HIS A 164 2.13 -24.19 -18.94
CA HIS A 164 2.00 -25.41 -18.14
C HIS A 164 2.51 -26.67 -18.87
N GLU A 165 2.57 -26.65 -20.21
CA GLU A 165 2.95 -27.83 -21.01
C GLU A 165 4.43 -27.87 -21.45
N GLU A 166 5.17 -26.75 -21.38
CA GLU A 166 6.60 -26.71 -21.75
C GLU A 166 7.56 -27.10 -20.61
N LEU A 167 7.05 -27.71 -19.52
CA LEU A 167 7.82 -27.98 -18.30
C LEU A 167 7.80 -29.45 -17.84
N ASN A 168 7.76 -30.40 -18.79
CA ASN A 168 8.34 -31.74 -18.58
C ASN A 168 9.79 -31.76 -19.10
#